data_AF-A0A0A8E7D5-F1
#
_entry.id   AF-A0A0A8E7D5-F1
#
_cell.length_a   1.000
_cell.length_b   1.000
_cell.length_c   1.000
_cell.angle_alpha   90.00
_cell.angle_beta   90.00
_cell.angle_gamma   90.00
#
_symmetry.space_group_name_H-M   'P 1'
#
loop_
_entity.id
_entity.type
_entity.pdbx_description
1 polymer ?
#
loop_
_entity_poly.entity_id
_entity_poly.type
_entity_poly.pdbx_seq_one_letter_code
_entity_poly.pdbx_strand_id
1 'polypeptide(L)'
;MQFLLLTRKIAIKIINNQEFFHNKILDLSFFNFQEIADFAFSGLNLDINKLILPDSLLKIGESAFMLNKIKKIIFGSNIETILDSAFEANLIRKIEFPKKVTQLNNSVFANNKIKNLVIPSWISKIGSDCFADNLIKTLEFKSNNINVDIYAFVGNSPNQVNILGKYKAKNGDEIFDFYKFVFDFLINFDKFDNSFKVLINNLSLNHILFSFNWENLQTINLICPENKGKKQFEIFIDKAKIGKNLEFEGLGSEFFKKTLKIY
;
A
#
# COMPACT_ATOMS: atom_id res chain seq x y z
N MET A 1 32.34 1.42 23.71
CA MET A 1 31.22 2.38 23.61
C MET A 1 30.26 1.82 22.57
N GLN A 2 29.09 1.36 22.98
CA GLN A 2 28.11 0.78 22.07
C GLN A 2 27.51 1.93 21.26
N PHE A 3 27.78 1.99 19.95
CA PHE A 3 27.24 3.04 19.11
C PHE A 3 25.73 2.80 18.94
N LEU A 4 24.91 3.72 19.45
CA LEU A 4 23.45 3.67 19.27
C LEU A 4 23.02 4.28 17.93
N LEU A 5 23.86 5.10 17.32
CA LEU A 5 23.60 5.76 16.03
C LEU A 5 24.56 5.25 14.94
N LEU A 6 24.00 4.74 13.85
CA LEU A 6 24.72 4.37 12.65
C LEU A 6 24.81 5.58 11.70
N THR A 7 25.95 6.26 11.72
CA THR A 7 26.25 7.41 10.84
C THR A 7 26.79 6.96 9.48
N ARG A 8 26.78 7.85 8.48
CA ARG A 8 27.43 7.58 7.17
C ARG A 8 28.88 7.11 7.28
N LYS A 9 29.67 7.68 8.20
CA LYS A 9 31.06 7.27 8.43
C LYS A 9 31.15 5.82 8.93
N ILE A 10 30.21 5.39 9.77
CA ILE A 10 30.10 4.00 10.24
C ILE A 10 29.61 3.10 9.10
N ALA A 11 28.59 3.53 8.35
CA ALA A 11 28.07 2.81 7.19
C ALA A 11 29.17 2.46 6.18
N ILE A 12 30.01 3.42 5.79
CA ILE A 12 31.12 3.21 4.86
C ILE A 12 32.12 2.17 5.38
N LYS A 13 32.39 2.16 6.69
CA LYS A 13 33.26 1.13 7.30
C LYS A 13 32.62 -0.25 7.25
N ILE A 14 31.32 -0.34 7.54
CA ILE A 14 30.57 -1.60 7.54
C ILE A 14 30.56 -2.22 6.14
N ILE A 15 30.25 -1.45 5.10
CA ILE A 15 30.14 -2.00 3.73
C ILE A 15 31.49 -2.44 3.14
N ASN A 16 32.61 -1.97 3.70
CA ASN A 16 33.96 -2.40 3.33
C ASN A 16 34.46 -3.60 4.16
N ASN A 17 33.65 -4.11 5.10
CA ASN A 17 33.97 -5.27 5.91
C ASN A 17 33.18 -6.49 5.42
N GLN A 18 33.89 -7.53 4.98
CA GLN A 18 33.29 -8.77 4.47
C GLN A 18 32.49 -9.56 5.51
N GLU A 19 32.74 -9.36 6.80
CA GLU A 19 31.95 -9.95 7.88
C GLU A 19 30.48 -9.54 7.77
N PHE A 20 30.22 -8.26 7.48
CA PHE A 20 28.86 -7.69 7.40
C PHE A 20 28.36 -7.51 5.97
N PHE A 21 29.27 -7.47 4.99
CA PHE A 21 28.94 -7.34 3.57
C PHE A 21 29.58 -8.46 2.74
N HIS A 22 28.83 -9.52 2.47
CA HIS A 22 29.29 -10.62 1.62
C HIS A 22 28.13 -11.20 0.82
N ASN A 23 28.42 -11.82 -0.32
CA ASN A 23 27.42 -12.52 -1.16
C ASN A 23 26.17 -11.67 -1.49
N LYS A 24 26.35 -10.36 -1.70
CA LYS A 24 25.26 -9.38 -1.93
C LYS A 24 24.25 -9.32 -0.79
N ILE A 25 24.70 -9.54 0.44
CA ILE A 25 23.95 -9.38 1.68
C ILE A 25 24.67 -8.33 2.52
N LEU A 26 23.92 -7.34 2.99
CA LEU A 26 24.35 -6.44 4.05
C LEU A 26 23.62 -6.84 5.33
N ASP A 27 24.36 -7.43 6.28
CA ASP A 27 23.81 -7.91 7.54
C ASP A 27 24.20 -6.97 8.68
N LEU A 28 23.22 -6.22 9.18
CA LEU A 28 23.37 -5.33 10.32
C LEU A 28 22.83 -5.95 11.63
N SER A 29 22.38 -7.22 11.62
CA SER A 29 21.72 -7.85 12.77
C SER A 29 22.64 -8.04 13.99
N PHE A 30 23.95 -8.06 13.78
CA PHE A 30 24.97 -8.19 14.84
C PHE A 30 25.17 -6.91 15.65
N PHE A 31 24.64 -5.77 15.17
CA PHE A 31 24.82 -4.49 15.83
C PHE A 31 23.63 -4.15 16.73
N ASN A 32 23.89 -3.37 17.78
CA ASN A 32 22.85 -2.86 18.70
C ASN A 32 22.51 -1.38 18.39
N PHE A 33 22.47 -1.00 17.11
CA PHE A 33 22.08 0.35 16.72
C PHE A 33 20.60 0.58 17.03
N GLN A 34 20.26 1.74 17.58
CA GLN A 34 18.89 2.20 17.81
C GLN A 34 18.41 3.11 16.68
N GLU A 35 19.32 3.81 16.00
CA GLU A 35 18.99 4.69 14.88
C GLU A 35 19.99 4.55 13.73
N ILE A 36 19.48 4.61 12.51
CA ILE A 36 20.27 4.86 11.30
C ILE A 36 20.09 6.33 10.95
N ALA A 37 21.19 7.07 10.91
CA ALA A 37 21.16 8.50 10.62
C ALA A 37 20.65 8.78 9.20
N ASP A 38 20.20 10.01 8.99
CA ASP A 38 19.83 10.52 7.68
C ASP A 38 20.99 10.33 6.68
N PHE A 39 20.67 9.92 5.45
CA PHE A 39 21.60 9.69 4.36
C PHE A 39 22.75 8.68 4.64
N ALA A 40 22.66 7.86 5.71
CA ALA A 40 23.77 7.00 6.15
C ALA A 40 24.29 6.06 5.04
N PHE A 41 23.38 5.44 4.29
CA PHE A 41 23.67 4.58 3.14
C PHE A 41 23.23 5.18 1.80
N SER A 42 22.80 6.44 1.76
CA SER A 42 22.30 7.07 0.53
C SER A 42 23.38 7.12 -0.56
N GLY A 43 22.99 6.71 -1.78
CA GLY A 43 23.84 6.78 -2.96
C GLY A 43 25.13 5.96 -2.90
N LEU A 44 25.20 4.93 -2.03
CA LEU A 44 26.39 4.07 -1.91
C LEU A 44 26.44 2.97 -2.98
N ASN A 45 25.49 2.95 -3.93
CA ASN A 45 25.40 1.99 -5.03
C ASN A 45 25.39 0.53 -4.53
N LEU A 46 24.68 0.27 -3.43
CA LEU A 46 24.58 -1.06 -2.83
C LEU A 46 23.75 -2.00 -3.73
N ASP A 47 24.42 -2.84 -4.53
CA ASP A 47 23.80 -3.95 -5.27
C ASP A 47 23.68 -5.20 -4.39
N ILE A 48 22.68 -5.17 -3.52
CA ILE A 48 22.40 -6.25 -2.57
C ILE A 48 21.06 -6.92 -2.82
N ASN A 49 21.08 -8.25 -2.73
CA ASN A 49 19.86 -9.06 -2.76
C ASN A 49 19.07 -8.93 -1.46
N LYS A 50 19.75 -8.61 -0.34
CA LYS A 50 19.15 -8.60 0.99
C LYS A 50 19.86 -7.60 1.92
N LEU A 51 19.07 -6.75 2.57
CA LEU A 51 19.46 -5.97 3.74
C LEU A 51 18.81 -6.60 4.97
N ILE A 52 19.57 -6.82 6.04
CA ILE A 52 19.06 -7.30 7.32
C ILE A 52 19.30 -6.21 8.36
N LEU A 53 18.22 -5.71 8.98
CA LEU A 53 18.27 -4.68 10.02
C LEU A 53 18.19 -5.33 11.41
N PRO A 54 18.87 -4.78 12.43
CA PRO A 54 18.86 -5.37 13.76
C PRO A 54 17.55 -5.13 14.50
N ASP A 55 17.20 -6.06 15.39
CA ASP A 55 16.00 -5.95 16.23
C ASP A 55 16.07 -4.80 17.23
N SER A 56 17.27 -4.29 17.55
CA SER A 56 17.45 -3.11 18.41
C SER A 56 17.05 -1.79 17.74
N LEU A 57 16.89 -1.80 16.42
CA LEU A 57 16.65 -0.59 15.64
C LEU A 57 15.25 -0.06 15.88
N LEU A 58 15.16 1.22 16.24
CA LEU A 58 13.90 1.93 16.50
C LEU A 58 13.55 2.87 15.34
N LYS A 59 14.56 3.53 14.75
CA LYS A 59 14.38 4.58 13.75
C LYS A 59 15.29 4.42 12.54
N ILE A 60 14.72 4.65 11.36
CA ILE A 60 15.44 4.81 10.09
C ILE A 60 15.30 6.26 9.64
N GLY A 61 16.44 6.93 9.50
CA GLY A 61 16.54 8.34 9.11
C GLY A 61 16.07 8.63 7.69
N GLU A 62 15.94 9.93 7.42
CA GLU A 62 15.54 10.45 6.12
C GLU A 62 16.53 10.02 5.05
N SER A 63 16.00 9.50 3.94
CA SER A 63 16.80 9.05 2.80
C SER A 63 17.91 8.05 3.15
N ALA A 64 17.81 7.36 4.29
CA ALA A 64 18.92 6.58 4.85
C ALA A 64 19.47 5.52 3.87
N PHE A 65 18.63 4.91 3.04
CA PHE A 65 18.99 3.92 2.02
C PHE A 65 18.61 4.33 0.60
N MET A 66 18.34 5.62 0.37
CA MET A 66 17.93 6.14 -0.93
C MET A 66 19.00 5.88 -2.02
N LEU A 67 18.56 5.72 -3.28
CA LEU A 67 19.44 5.59 -4.46
C LEU A 67 20.44 4.41 -4.36
N ASN A 68 19.91 3.22 -4.09
CA ASN A 68 20.65 1.97 -4.05
C ASN A 68 19.98 0.91 -4.94
N LYS A 69 20.45 -0.34 -4.86
CA LYS A 69 19.92 -1.47 -5.65
C LYS A 69 19.43 -2.60 -4.73
N ILE A 70 18.85 -2.24 -3.58
CA ILE A 70 18.38 -3.19 -2.57
C ILE A 70 17.13 -3.90 -3.07
N LYS A 71 17.11 -5.25 -3.04
CA LYS A 71 15.97 -6.05 -3.55
C LYS A 71 15.01 -6.56 -2.47
N LYS A 72 15.51 -6.77 -1.26
CA LYS A 72 14.76 -7.28 -0.11
C LYS A 72 15.29 -6.66 1.17
N ILE A 73 14.38 -6.32 2.08
CA ILE A 73 14.69 -5.89 3.44
C ILE A 73 14.12 -6.92 4.40
N ILE A 74 14.90 -7.30 5.40
CA ILE A 74 14.41 -7.92 6.62
C ILE A 74 14.49 -6.84 7.69
N PHE A 75 13.32 -6.37 8.12
CA PHE A 75 13.22 -5.39 9.18
C PHE A 75 13.42 -6.05 10.54
N GLY A 76 14.04 -5.31 11.46
CA GLY A 76 14.06 -5.66 12.88
C GLY A 76 12.69 -5.48 13.52
N SER A 77 12.41 -6.23 14.59
CA SER A 77 11.09 -6.29 15.22
C SER A 77 10.65 -5.00 15.93
N ASN A 78 11.59 -4.15 16.35
CA ASN A 78 11.31 -2.96 17.16
C ASN A 78 11.28 -1.64 16.37
N ILE A 79 11.38 -1.67 15.05
CA ILE A 79 11.34 -0.45 14.24
C ILE A 79 9.97 0.20 14.39
N GLU A 80 9.98 1.45 14.83
CA GLU A 80 8.80 2.27 15.11
C GLU A 80 8.65 3.38 14.07
N THR A 81 9.76 3.93 13.59
CA THR A 81 9.76 5.08 12.66
C THR A 81 10.63 4.83 11.44
N ILE A 82 10.06 5.09 10.25
CA ILE A 82 10.76 5.13 8.97
C ILE A 82 10.48 6.50 8.35
N LEU A 83 11.51 7.34 8.26
CA LEU A 83 11.38 8.71 7.77
C LEU A 83 11.32 8.80 6.24
N ASP A 84 11.09 10.02 5.77
CA ASP A 84 10.87 10.39 4.37
C ASP A 84 11.97 9.84 3.45
N SER A 85 11.57 9.31 2.30
CA SER A 85 12.45 8.75 1.26
C SER A 85 13.43 7.66 1.73
N ALA A 86 13.28 7.09 2.93
CA ALA A 86 14.28 6.19 3.52
C ALA A 86 14.69 5.02 2.61
N PHE A 87 13.80 4.51 1.77
CA PHE A 87 14.07 3.44 0.80
C PHE A 87 13.71 3.82 -0.64
N GLU A 88 13.65 5.11 -0.95
CA GLU A 88 13.37 5.60 -2.30
C GLU A 88 14.43 5.13 -3.31
N ALA A 89 14.01 4.92 -4.57
CA ALA A 89 14.90 4.62 -5.70
C ALA A 89 15.78 3.39 -5.44
N ASN A 90 15.11 2.26 -5.19
CA ASN A 90 15.70 0.94 -4.96
C ASN A 90 15.09 -0.11 -5.90
N LEU A 91 15.37 -1.39 -5.66
CA LEU A 91 14.85 -2.52 -6.45
C LEU A 91 13.94 -3.44 -5.61
N ILE A 92 13.32 -2.90 -4.55
CA ILE A 92 12.53 -3.68 -3.58
C ILE A 92 11.32 -4.28 -4.28
N ARG A 93 11.09 -5.58 -4.08
CA ARG A 93 10.01 -6.32 -4.75
C ARG A 93 8.84 -6.67 -3.85
N LYS A 94 9.09 -6.78 -2.54
CA LYS A 94 8.11 -7.14 -1.51
C LYS A 94 8.52 -6.47 -0.21
N ILE A 95 7.51 -6.05 0.56
CA ILE A 95 7.68 -5.48 1.89
C ILE A 95 6.86 -6.29 2.88
N GLU A 96 7.45 -6.56 4.04
CA GLU A 96 6.76 -7.06 5.23
C GLU A 96 6.96 -6.02 6.31
N PHE A 97 5.91 -5.25 6.63
CA PHE A 97 6.02 -4.11 7.53
C PHE A 97 6.26 -4.57 8.98
N PRO A 98 7.16 -3.88 9.73
CA PRO A 98 7.27 -4.09 11.17
C PRO A 98 5.95 -3.80 11.88
N LYS A 99 5.67 -4.55 12.95
CA LYS A 99 4.40 -4.44 13.69
C LYS A 99 4.19 -3.09 14.38
N LYS A 100 5.28 -2.39 14.72
CA LYS A 100 5.23 -1.10 15.40
C LYS A 100 5.23 0.11 14.47
N VAL A 101 5.46 -0.09 13.17
CA VAL A 101 5.35 0.98 12.17
C VAL A 101 3.87 1.23 11.90
N THR A 102 3.33 2.31 12.44
CA THR A 102 1.93 2.71 12.25
C THR A 102 1.75 3.75 11.15
N GLN A 103 2.81 4.46 10.76
CA GLN A 103 2.78 5.50 9.75
C GLN A 103 3.88 5.30 8.73
N LEU A 104 3.55 5.50 7.46
CA LEU A 104 4.50 5.58 6.37
C LEU A 104 4.56 7.03 5.89
N ASN A 105 5.74 7.62 5.99
CA ASN A 105 5.99 9.00 5.60
C ASN A 105 6.03 9.18 4.07
N ASN A 106 6.44 10.37 3.61
CA ASN A 106 6.48 10.70 2.20
C ASN A 106 7.57 9.90 1.48
N SER A 107 7.27 9.44 0.26
CA SER A 107 8.20 8.78 -0.67
C SER A 107 8.99 7.57 -0.13
N VAL A 108 8.62 7.01 1.03
CA VAL A 108 9.44 5.99 1.73
C VAL A 108 9.85 4.84 0.83
N PHE A 109 8.93 4.37 -0.02
CA PHE A 109 9.15 3.28 -0.98
C PHE A 109 8.90 3.71 -2.43
N ALA A 110 8.99 5.01 -2.73
CA ALA A 110 8.89 5.52 -4.10
C ALA A 110 9.97 4.91 -5.01
N ASN A 111 9.69 4.81 -6.31
CA ASN A 111 10.65 4.38 -7.33
C ASN A 111 11.27 3.00 -7.05
N ASN A 112 10.43 2.02 -6.73
CA ASN A 112 10.84 0.63 -6.45
C ASN A 112 10.27 -0.36 -7.49
N LYS A 113 10.23 -1.67 -7.17
CA LYS A 113 9.74 -2.74 -8.05
C LYS A 113 8.68 -3.60 -7.37
N ILE A 114 7.92 -3.01 -6.45
CA ILE A 114 6.88 -3.71 -5.67
C ILE A 114 5.75 -4.10 -6.60
N LYS A 115 5.37 -5.37 -6.61
CA LYS A 115 4.30 -5.91 -7.47
C LYS A 115 3.01 -6.27 -6.71
N ASN A 116 3.16 -6.87 -5.55
CA ASN A 116 2.05 -7.24 -4.68
C ASN A 116 2.27 -6.54 -3.34
N LEU A 117 1.30 -5.74 -2.92
CA LEU A 117 1.40 -4.96 -1.70
C LEU A 117 0.21 -5.26 -0.80
N VAL A 118 0.52 -5.58 0.46
CA VAL A 118 -0.48 -5.75 1.52
C VAL A 118 -0.24 -4.66 2.54
N ILE A 119 -1.19 -3.74 2.69
CA ILE A 119 -1.22 -2.75 3.75
C ILE A 119 -1.91 -3.39 4.97
N PRO A 120 -1.16 -3.72 6.03
CA PRO A 120 -1.73 -4.35 7.21
C PRO A 120 -2.63 -3.39 8.01
N SER A 121 -3.48 -3.95 8.87
CA SER A 121 -4.51 -3.20 9.59
C SER A 121 -3.99 -2.22 10.65
N TRP A 122 -2.70 -2.30 11.02
CA TRP A 122 -2.06 -1.42 12.00
C TRP A 122 -1.40 -0.18 11.38
N ILE A 123 -1.31 -0.11 10.04
CA ILE A 123 -0.88 1.12 9.37
C ILE A 123 -2.10 2.05 9.27
N SER A 124 -1.99 3.21 9.91
CA SER A 124 -3.04 4.22 9.99
C SER A 124 -2.82 5.43 9.08
N LYS A 125 -1.60 5.61 8.54
CA LYS A 125 -1.26 6.71 7.63
C LYS A 125 -0.29 6.30 6.53
N ILE A 126 -0.54 6.76 5.31
CA ILE A 126 0.37 6.71 4.15
C ILE A 126 0.52 8.13 3.60
N GLY A 127 1.76 8.63 3.58
CA GLY A 127 2.11 9.97 3.09
C GLY A 127 2.18 10.09 1.57
N SER A 128 2.46 11.30 1.11
CA SER A 128 2.57 11.64 -0.32
C SER A 128 3.61 10.76 -0.99
N ASP A 129 3.30 10.27 -2.19
CA ASP A 129 4.21 9.53 -3.06
C ASP A 129 4.85 8.28 -2.43
N CYS A 130 4.35 7.82 -1.26
CA CYS A 130 5.00 6.77 -0.47
C CYS A 130 5.29 5.49 -1.27
N PHE A 131 4.45 5.16 -2.22
CA PHE A 131 4.60 4.03 -3.14
C PHE A 131 4.60 4.47 -4.61
N ALA A 132 4.91 5.73 -4.90
CA ALA A 132 4.95 6.26 -6.26
C ALA A 132 5.87 5.43 -7.16
N ASP A 133 5.52 5.33 -8.44
CA ASP A 133 6.36 4.73 -9.49
C ASP A 133 6.89 3.32 -9.15
N ASN A 134 5.97 2.48 -8.66
CA ASN A 134 6.20 1.06 -8.45
C ASN A 134 5.56 0.24 -9.58
N LEU A 135 5.49 -1.08 -9.41
CA LEU A 135 4.88 -2.01 -10.37
C LEU A 135 3.65 -2.70 -9.77
N ILE A 136 2.91 -2.00 -8.89
CA ILE A 136 1.83 -2.61 -8.11
C ILE A 136 0.76 -3.12 -9.06
N LYS A 137 0.51 -4.43 -9.00
CA LYS A 137 -0.52 -5.16 -9.75
C LYS A 137 -1.66 -5.62 -8.85
N THR A 138 -1.35 -5.99 -7.62
CA THR A 138 -2.37 -6.27 -6.61
C THR A 138 -2.08 -5.49 -5.34
N LEU A 139 -3.12 -4.85 -4.82
CA LEU A 139 -3.06 -4.08 -3.59
C LEU A 139 -4.18 -4.53 -2.66
N GLU A 140 -3.82 -4.86 -1.42
CA GLU A 140 -4.78 -5.25 -0.40
C GLU A 140 -4.63 -4.37 0.84
N PHE A 141 -5.70 -3.67 1.21
CA PHE A 141 -5.84 -3.01 2.50
C PHE A 141 -6.56 -3.96 3.47
N LYS A 142 -5.89 -4.38 4.55
CA LYS A 142 -6.49 -5.23 5.60
C LYS A 142 -7.45 -4.46 6.53
N SER A 143 -7.61 -3.16 6.32
CA SER A 143 -8.53 -2.28 7.04
C SER A 143 -8.85 -1.06 6.18
N ASN A 144 -10.03 -0.49 6.34
CA ASN A 144 -10.40 0.81 5.78
C ASN A 144 -10.10 1.97 6.72
N ASN A 145 -9.70 1.74 7.97
CA ASN A 145 -9.37 2.79 8.94
C ASN A 145 -7.94 3.30 8.72
N ILE A 146 -7.74 3.99 7.60
CA ILE A 146 -6.43 4.50 7.17
C ILE A 146 -6.59 5.86 6.49
N ASN A 147 -5.63 6.76 6.73
CA ASN A 147 -5.49 8.00 5.98
C ASN A 147 -4.43 7.81 4.90
N VAL A 148 -4.79 8.06 3.64
CA VAL A 148 -3.93 7.85 2.48
C VAL A 148 -3.89 9.16 1.70
N ASP A 149 -2.69 9.65 1.45
CA ASP A 149 -2.49 10.80 0.59
C ASP A 149 -2.93 10.50 -0.85
N ILE A 150 -3.48 11.50 -1.54
CA ILE A 150 -4.00 11.35 -2.90
C ILE A 150 -2.93 10.98 -3.93
N TYR A 151 -1.65 11.24 -3.65
CA TYR A 151 -0.53 10.88 -4.52
C TYR A 151 0.24 9.65 -4.03
N ALA A 152 -0.19 9.02 -2.92
CA ALA A 152 0.53 7.91 -2.30
C ALA A 152 0.89 6.75 -3.26
N PHE A 153 0.09 6.53 -4.30
CA PHE A 153 0.25 5.45 -5.28
C PHE A 153 0.38 5.94 -6.73
N VAL A 154 0.71 7.22 -6.97
CA VAL A 154 0.88 7.77 -8.33
C VAL A 154 1.89 6.94 -9.15
N GLY A 155 1.69 6.85 -10.47
CA GLY A 155 2.59 6.07 -11.34
C GLY A 155 2.45 4.54 -11.22
N ASN A 156 1.49 4.04 -10.44
CA ASN A 156 1.12 2.62 -10.44
C ASN A 156 -0.10 2.35 -11.33
N SER A 157 -0.29 1.08 -11.69
CA SER A 157 -1.46 0.62 -12.46
C SER A 157 -1.89 -0.75 -11.94
N PRO A 158 -2.58 -0.80 -10.78
CA PRO A 158 -3.06 -2.04 -10.19
C PRO A 158 -4.12 -2.67 -11.11
N ASN A 159 -4.07 -3.99 -11.23
CA ASN A 159 -5.13 -4.76 -11.88
C ASN A 159 -6.26 -5.07 -10.88
N GLN A 160 -5.95 -5.04 -9.58
CA GLN A 160 -6.92 -5.29 -8.52
C GLN A 160 -6.58 -4.52 -7.25
N VAL A 161 -7.59 -3.87 -6.67
CA VAL A 161 -7.53 -3.26 -5.33
C VAL A 161 -8.58 -3.91 -4.43
N ASN A 162 -8.14 -4.45 -3.31
CA ASN A 162 -8.95 -5.12 -2.30
C ASN A 162 -8.96 -4.29 -1.01
N ILE A 163 -10.13 -3.95 -0.48
CA ILE A 163 -10.26 -3.21 0.78
C ILE A 163 -11.16 -4.01 1.72
N LEU A 164 -10.60 -4.46 2.84
CA LEU A 164 -11.33 -5.11 3.91
C LEU A 164 -11.88 -4.06 4.87
N GLY A 165 -13.10 -4.27 5.32
CA GLY A 165 -13.76 -3.39 6.27
C GLY A 165 -15.11 -3.95 6.72
N LYS A 166 -15.91 -3.09 7.33
CA LYS A 166 -17.32 -3.37 7.63
C LYS A 166 -18.13 -2.25 7.01
N TYR A 167 -18.96 -2.61 6.05
CA TYR A 167 -19.68 -1.64 5.21
C TYR A 167 -21.16 -1.95 5.17
N LYS A 168 -21.96 -0.91 4.90
CA LYS A 168 -23.38 -1.03 4.60
C LYS A 168 -23.68 -0.47 3.23
N ALA A 169 -24.61 -1.12 2.52
CA ALA A 169 -25.14 -0.62 1.27
C ALA A 169 -26.67 -0.54 1.32
N LYS A 170 -27.23 0.50 0.70
CA LYS A 170 -28.67 0.70 0.52
C LYS A 170 -29.01 0.66 -0.97
N ASN A 171 -29.93 -0.23 -1.35
CA ASN A 171 -30.44 -0.42 -2.71
C ASN A 171 -31.97 -0.34 -2.70
N GLY A 172 -32.55 0.82 -3.05
CA GLY A 172 -33.97 1.07 -2.78
C GLY A 172 -34.23 1.10 -1.26
N ASP A 173 -35.16 0.28 -0.78
CA ASP A 173 -35.44 0.13 0.67
C ASP A 173 -34.61 -0.97 1.34
N GLU A 174 -33.92 -1.80 0.55
CA GLU A 174 -33.08 -2.88 1.07
C GLU A 174 -31.75 -2.35 1.61
N ILE A 175 -31.34 -2.87 2.77
CA ILE A 175 -30.04 -2.59 3.40
C ILE A 175 -29.31 -3.91 3.60
N PHE A 176 -28.06 -3.98 3.18
CA PHE A 176 -27.21 -5.15 3.36
C PHE A 176 -25.80 -4.78 3.82
N ASP A 177 -25.12 -5.76 4.42
CA ASP A 177 -23.76 -5.61 4.93
C ASP A 177 -22.80 -6.34 3.98
N PHE A 178 -21.59 -5.82 3.83
CA PHE A 178 -20.49 -6.47 3.11
C PHE A 178 -19.17 -6.17 3.79
N TYR A 179 -18.16 -7.02 3.58
CA TYR A 179 -16.90 -6.95 4.33
C TYR A 179 -15.64 -6.76 3.47
N LYS A 180 -15.76 -6.92 2.15
CA LYS A 180 -14.65 -6.71 1.22
C LYS A 180 -15.15 -6.01 -0.04
N PHE A 181 -14.45 -4.96 -0.40
CA PHE A 181 -14.62 -4.20 -1.63
C PHE A 181 -13.50 -4.60 -2.59
N VAL A 182 -13.86 -5.04 -3.80
CA VAL A 182 -12.89 -5.42 -4.83
C VAL A 182 -13.12 -4.56 -6.05
N PHE A 183 -12.05 -3.95 -6.55
CA PHE A 183 -12.02 -3.21 -7.80
C PHE A 183 -11.20 -4.01 -8.79
N ASP A 184 -11.78 -4.40 -9.92
CA ASP A 184 -11.12 -5.16 -10.99
C ASP A 184 -11.06 -4.34 -12.30
N PHE A 185 -9.94 -4.47 -13.00
CA PHE A 185 -9.59 -3.68 -14.19
C PHE A 185 -9.41 -4.58 -15.44
N LEU A 186 -9.80 -5.86 -15.42
CA LEU A 186 -9.64 -6.84 -16.52
C LEU A 186 -10.97 -7.50 -17.02
N ILE A 187 -10.90 -8.01 -18.27
CA ILE A 187 -11.93 -8.14 -19.34
C ILE A 187 -12.95 -9.33 -19.29
N ASN A 188 -14.12 -9.06 -19.92
CA ASN A 188 -15.18 -9.90 -20.57
C ASN A 188 -16.32 -10.47 -19.74
N PHE A 189 -17.49 -9.79 -19.69
CA PHE A 189 -18.80 -10.43 -19.52
C PHE A 189 -19.97 -9.62 -20.13
N ASP A 190 -21.11 -10.29 -20.25
CA ASP A 190 -22.33 -9.88 -20.93
C ASP A 190 -22.91 -8.56 -20.42
N LYS A 191 -23.42 -7.77 -21.37
CA LYS A 191 -24.02 -6.45 -21.12
C LYS A 191 -25.31 -6.62 -20.33
N PHE A 192 -25.38 -6.00 -19.15
CA PHE A 192 -26.63 -5.79 -18.43
C PHE A 192 -27.27 -4.47 -18.90
N ASP A 193 -28.59 -4.43 -19.08
CA ASP A 193 -29.27 -3.26 -19.65
C ASP A 193 -29.72 -2.21 -18.61
N ASN A 194 -29.61 -2.51 -17.31
CA ASN A 194 -30.05 -1.60 -16.24
C ASN A 194 -28.92 -0.69 -15.78
N SER A 195 -29.03 0.60 -16.14
CA SER A 195 -28.13 1.65 -15.66
C SER A 195 -28.49 2.12 -14.24
N PHE A 196 -27.48 2.25 -13.39
CA PHE A 196 -27.61 2.78 -12.04
C PHE A 196 -26.36 3.56 -11.60
N LYS A 197 -26.47 4.23 -10.45
CA LYS A 197 -25.36 4.97 -9.83
C LYS A 197 -24.92 4.32 -8.52
N VAL A 198 -23.61 4.12 -8.36
CA VAL A 198 -22.98 3.80 -7.07
C VAL A 198 -22.47 5.09 -6.45
N LEU A 199 -22.94 5.40 -5.24
CA LEU A 199 -22.51 6.56 -4.47
C LEU A 199 -21.75 6.09 -3.23
N ILE A 200 -20.47 6.46 -3.12
CA ILE A 200 -19.65 6.12 -1.95
C ILE A 200 -19.62 7.31 -0.99
N ASN A 201 -20.32 7.17 0.14
CA ASN A 201 -20.41 8.15 1.21
C ASN A 201 -19.65 7.67 2.46
N ASN A 202 -18.42 7.19 2.26
CA ASN A 202 -17.56 6.70 3.34
C ASN A 202 -16.21 7.42 3.26
N LEU A 203 -15.93 8.28 4.27
CA LEU A 203 -14.73 9.12 4.29
C LEU A 203 -13.44 8.29 4.24
N SER A 204 -13.39 7.20 5.01
CA SER A 204 -12.19 6.36 5.09
C SER A 204 -11.93 5.61 3.78
N LEU A 205 -12.99 5.16 3.08
CA LEU A 205 -12.86 4.65 1.72
C LEU A 205 -12.40 5.75 0.77
N ASN A 206 -13.00 6.94 0.81
CA ASN A 206 -12.64 8.03 -0.11
C ASN A 206 -11.14 8.40 0.00
N HIS A 207 -10.54 8.35 1.19
CA HIS A 207 -9.10 8.55 1.36
C HIS A 207 -8.28 7.52 0.56
N ILE A 208 -8.68 6.24 0.58
CA ILE A 208 -8.04 5.21 -0.23
C ILE A 208 -8.34 5.45 -1.71
N LEU A 209 -9.61 5.72 -2.05
CA LEU A 209 -10.04 5.69 -3.43
C LEU A 209 -9.53 6.87 -4.24
N PHE A 210 -9.34 8.04 -3.62
CA PHE A 210 -8.74 9.19 -4.32
C PHE A 210 -7.24 9.03 -4.60
N SER A 211 -6.59 8.00 -4.05
CA SER A 211 -5.17 7.72 -4.32
C SER A 211 -4.91 6.92 -5.60
N PHE A 212 -5.95 6.59 -6.37
CA PHE A 212 -5.85 5.84 -7.63
C PHE A 212 -6.47 6.59 -8.81
N ASN A 213 -5.91 6.35 -10.00
CA ASN A 213 -6.59 6.66 -11.24
C ASN A 213 -7.57 5.53 -11.56
N TRP A 214 -8.83 5.90 -11.84
CA TRP A 214 -9.92 4.97 -12.16
C TRP A 214 -10.22 4.89 -13.66
N GLU A 215 -9.41 5.57 -14.48
CA GLU A 215 -9.40 5.32 -15.92
C GLU A 215 -9.12 3.82 -16.15
N ASN A 216 -10.08 3.14 -16.79
CA ASN A 216 -10.10 1.70 -17.05
C ASN A 216 -10.61 0.79 -15.91
N LEU A 217 -11.19 1.32 -14.82
CA LEU A 217 -11.93 0.49 -13.87
C LEU A 217 -13.11 -0.18 -14.59
N GLN A 218 -13.27 -1.51 -14.45
CA GLN A 218 -14.31 -2.26 -15.14
C GLN A 218 -15.37 -2.80 -14.20
N THR A 219 -14.97 -3.38 -13.06
CA THR A 219 -15.94 -3.96 -12.12
C THR A 219 -15.66 -3.58 -10.67
N ILE A 220 -16.77 -3.53 -9.93
CA ILE A 220 -16.80 -3.43 -8.48
C ILE A 220 -17.50 -4.69 -7.96
N ASN A 221 -16.83 -5.46 -7.11
CA ASN A 221 -17.42 -6.57 -6.39
C ASN A 221 -17.56 -6.27 -4.90
N LEU A 222 -18.78 -6.42 -4.38
CA LEU A 222 -19.10 -6.32 -2.96
C LEU A 222 -19.29 -7.74 -2.40
N ILE A 223 -18.39 -8.17 -1.51
CA ILE A 223 -18.42 -9.53 -0.96
C ILE A 223 -19.16 -9.54 0.38
N CYS A 224 -20.25 -10.32 0.44
CA CYS A 224 -21.15 -10.40 1.58
C CYS A 224 -20.81 -11.57 2.52
N PRO A 225 -21.16 -11.48 3.82
CA PRO A 225 -21.04 -12.62 4.74
C PRO A 225 -21.90 -13.80 4.29
N GLU A 226 -21.41 -15.03 4.47
CA GLU A 226 -22.03 -16.28 3.96
C GLU A 226 -23.48 -16.49 4.40
N ASN A 227 -23.88 -15.93 5.55
CA ASN A 227 -25.18 -16.15 6.18
C ASN A 227 -26.34 -15.33 5.56
N LYS A 228 -26.13 -14.62 4.42
CA LYS A 228 -27.16 -13.78 3.77
C LYS A 228 -27.66 -14.30 2.41
N GLY A 229 -27.36 -15.55 2.03
CA GLY A 229 -27.91 -16.20 0.83
C GLY A 229 -27.31 -15.74 -0.51
N LYS A 230 -26.93 -14.47 -0.67
CA LYS A 230 -26.09 -13.97 -1.78
C LYS A 230 -24.65 -13.76 -1.31
N LYS A 231 -23.68 -14.36 -2.02
CA LYS A 231 -22.26 -14.35 -1.62
C LYS A 231 -21.49 -13.12 -2.13
N GLN A 232 -21.92 -12.54 -3.24
CA GLN A 232 -21.31 -11.36 -3.84
C GLN A 232 -22.30 -10.58 -4.70
N PHE A 233 -22.06 -9.28 -4.84
CA PHE A 233 -22.71 -8.41 -5.81
C PHE A 233 -21.64 -7.89 -6.77
N GLU A 234 -21.80 -8.20 -8.06
CA GLU A 234 -20.94 -7.73 -9.15
C GLU A 234 -21.60 -6.55 -9.86
N ILE A 235 -20.82 -5.50 -10.08
CA ILE A 235 -21.25 -4.23 -10.66
C ILE A 235 -20.29 -3.89 -11.79
N PHE A 236 -20.81 -3.66 -12.99
CA PHE A 236 -20.02 -3.19 -14.13
C PHE A 236 -19.99 -1.67 -14.14
N ILE A 237 -18.85 -1.08 -14.46
CA ILE A 237 -18.63 0.36 -14.41
C ILE A 237 -18.49 0.89 -15.84
N ASP A 238 -19.38 1.80 -16.22
CA ASP A 238 -19.33 2.50 -17.51
C ASP A 238 -18.47 3.77 -17.39
N LYS A 239 -18.61 4.48 -16.26
CA LYS A 239 -17.96 5.76 -16.04
C LYS A 239 -17.72 6.02 -14.56
N ALA A 240 -16.52 6.50 -14.24
CA ALA A 240 -16.21 7.09 -12.95
C ALA A 240 -16.32 8.62 -13.03
N LYS A 241 -16.93 9.24 -12.03
CA LYS A 241 -16.94 10.70 -11.86
C LYS A 241 -16.35 11.04 -10.50
N ILE A 242 -15.23 11.76 -10.55
CA ILE A 242 -14.54 12.25 -9.37
C ILE A 242 -15.06 13.66 -9.06
N GLY A 243 -15.67 13.83 -7.90
CA GLY A 243 -16.10 15.13 -7.36
C GLY A 243 -15.78 15.22 -5.87
N LYS A 244 -16.65 15.86 -5.07
CA LYS A 244 -16.55 15.81 -3.59
C LYS A 244 -16.64 14.38 -3.05
N ASN A 245 -17.40 13.54 -3.74
CA ASN A 245 -17.49 12.09 -3.52
C ASN A 245 -17.12 11.38 -4.82
N LEU A 246 -16.75 10.10 -4.70
CA LEU A 246 -16.57 9.23 -5.85
C LEU A 246 -17.93 8.63 -6.25
N GLU A 247 -18.32 8.87 -7.50
CA GLU A 247 -19.54 8.32 -8.10
C GLU A 247 -19.16 7.41 -9.26
N PHE A 248 -19.83 6.26 -9.35
CA PHE A 248 -19.71 5.39 -10.51
C PHE A 248 -21.06 5.21 -11.18
N GLU A 249 -21.10 5.36 -12.50
CA GLU A 249 -22.21 4.94 -13.33
C GLU A 249 -21.92 3.52 -13.78
N GLY A 250 -22.91 2.64 -13.61
CA GLY A 250 -22.71 1.21 -13.83
C GLY A 250 -23.93 0.46 -14.31
N LEU A 251 -23.68 -0.77 -14.75
CA LEU A 251 -24.67 -1.73 -15.23
C LEU A 251 -24.70 -2.93 -14.30
N GLY A 252 -25.89 -3.46 -14.07
CA GLY A 252 -26.06 -4.64 -13.22
C GLY A 252 -27.43 -5.28 -13.37
N SER A 253 -27.64 -6.41 -12.68
CA SER A 253 -28.93 -7.13 -12.73
C SER A 253 -30.11 -6.27 -12.25
N GLU A 254 -31.35 -6.69 -12.57
CA GLU A 254 -32.62 -6.06 -12.12
C GLU A 254 -32.75 -5.86 -10.60
N PHE A 255 -31.89 -6.51 -9.83
CA PHE A 255 -31.72 -6.25 -8.41
C PHE A 255 -31.40 -4.78 -8.14
N PHE A 256 -30.50 -4.17 -8.91
CA PHE A 256 -30.04 -2.80 -8.68
C PHE A 256 -31.12 -1.80 -9.09
N LYS A 257 -31.54 -0.97 -8.14
CA LYS A 257 -32.41 0.19 -8.39
C LYS A 257 -31.59 1.35 -8.92
N LYS A 258 -32.25 2.48 -9.21
CA LYS A 258 -31.62 3.72 -9.75
C LYS A 258 -30.33 4.16 -9.03
N THR A 259 -30.18 3.85 -7.74
CA THR A 259 -28.99 4.24 -6.96
C THR A 259 -28.66 3.22 -5.87
N LEU A 260 -27.40 2.79 -5.82
CA LEU A 260 -26.78 2.03 -4.74
C LEU A 260 -25.93 3.00 -3.88
N LYS A 261 -26.25 3.13 -2.59
CA LYS A 261 -25.49 4.01 -1.67
C LYS A 261 -24.67 3.18 -0.71
N ILE A 262 -23.38 3.46 -0.60
CA ILE A 262 -22.44 2.77 0.29
C ILE A 262 -22.05 3.70 1.44
N TYR A 263 -22.11 3.18 2.66
CA TYR A 263 -21.87 3.86 3.93
C TYR A 263 -20.85 3.10 4.77
#